data_AF-A0A1C5YTP3-F1
#
_entry.id   AF-A0A1C5YTP3-F1
#
_cell.length_a   1.000
_cell.length_b   1.000
_cell.length_c   1.000
_cell.angle_alpha   90.00
_cell.angle_beta   90.00
_cell.angle_gamma   90.00
#
_symmetry.space_group_name_H-M   'P 1'
#
loop_
_entity.id
_entity.type
_entity.pdbx_description
1 polymer ?
#
loop_
_entity_poly.entity_id
_entity_poly.type
_entity_poly.pdbx_seq_one_letter_code
_entity_poly.pdbx_strand_id
1 'polypeptide(L)'
;MKIIKKIMTVIISSVILCSCFSLLPVNAEQVYVYGNKATVFDLIAMKRSLINEDGNYTPTDYQQMSNFLLKKKSNVAKKVSISYDTEGCDMTSYLNPEVLDTIERYSGTSIIIPQASLKREGFIHGGWMYDGKVYKTGEYFTIPETDVLFVPYWYSNHVITYYAGDYDGIVGNKYATVSCTAGTNYDIAASSRFSRKGYKITGWLCSYDGLIYGPNSKYLVPDSDVTFTAIWQAAPAEISISANNGNYNDRYTVTGICGEEFVLPECEFENGTKVFNGWKYNGTVYQPGDIIIIPALLTGEKVVITATWK
;
A
#
# COMPACT_ATOMS: atom_id res chain seq x y z
N MET A 1 19.99 37.43 -25.08
CA MET A 1 18.68 38.14 -25.10
C MET A 1 17.64 37.15 -25.64
N LYS A 2 16.77 36.61 -24.77
CA LYS A 2 15.75 35.62 -25.16
C LYS A 2 14.71 36.31 -26.04
N ILE A 3 14.65 35.96 -27.33
CA ILE A 3 13.58 36.39 -28.22
C ILE A 3 12.33 35.60 -27.83
N ILE A 4 11.42 36.25 -27.12
CA ILE A 4 10.07 35.72 -26.87
C ILE A 4 9.34 35.76 -28.22
N LYS A 5 9.31 34.63 -28.94
CA LYS A 5 8.42 34.45 -30.11
C LYS A 5 6.98 34.52 -29.58
N LYS A 6 6.29 35.63 -29.81
CA LYS A 6 4.85 35.79 -29.53
C LYS A 6 4.09 34.81 -30.44
N ILE A 7 3.60 33.71 -29.89
CA ILE A 7 2.65 32.83 -30.59
C ILE A 7 1.32 33.59 -30.64
N MET A 8 0.99 34.14 -31.80
CA MET A 8 -0.28 34.83 -32.02
C MET A 8 -1.33 33.80 -32.42
N THR A 9 -2.10 33.32 -31.44
CA THR A 9 -3.22 32.40 -31.68
C THR A 9 -4.41 33.19 -32.21
N VAL A 10 -4.72 33.08 -33.50
CA VAL A 10 -5.93 33.65 -34.09
C VAL A 10 -6.92 32.50 -34.33
N ILE A 11 -8.08 32.54 -33.66
CA ILE A 11 -9.17 31.59 -33.87
C ILE A 11 -10.08 32.19 -34.95
N ILE A 12 -10.04 31.62 -36.15
CA ILE A 12 -10.79 32.14 -37.30
C ILE A 12 -11.90 31.15 -37.65
N SER A 13 -13.15 31.64 -37.76
CA SER A 13 -14.29 30.86 -38.26
C SER A 13 -14.18 30.63 -39.77
N SER A 14 -14.86 29.62 -40.32
CA SER A 14 -14.78 29.31 -41.77
C SER A 14 -15.17 30.49 -42.67
N VAL A 15 -16.06 31.35 -42.20
CA VAL A 15 -16.51 32.57 -42.90
C VAL A 15 -15.40 33.63 -42.98
N ILE A 16 -14.57 33.75 -41.95
CA ILE A 16 -13.48 34.73 -41.87
C ILE A 16 -12.20 34.19 -42.57
N LEU A 17 -12.04 32.86 -42.64
CA LEU A 17 -10.90 32.24 -43.32
C LEU A 17 -10.83 32.65 -44.80
N CYS A 18 -11.96 32.62 -45.51
CA CYS A 18 -12.04 32.95 -46.93
C CYS A 18 -11.77 34.42 -47.26
N SER A 19 -12.10 35.34 -46.35
CA SER A 19 -11.91 36.80 -46.54
C SER A 19 -10.52 37.29 -46.11
N CYS A 20 -9.81 36.56 -45.25
CA CYS A 20 -8.50 36.95 -44.71
C CYS A 20 -7.30 36.21 -45.33
N PHE A 21 -7.49 35.37 -46.36
CA PHE A 21 -6.39 34.62 -46.99
C PHE A 21 -5.31 35.51 -47.65
N SER A 22 -5.65 36.75 -48.03
CA SER A 22 -4.70 37.75 -48.53
C SER A 22 -3.90 38.46 -47.43
N LEU A 23 -4.23 38.22 -46.16
CA LEU A 23 -3.67 38.90 -44.98
C LEU A 23 -2.90 37.97 -44.05
N LEU A 24 -2.71 36.70 -44.41
CA LEU A 24 -1.89 35.78 -43.61
C LEU A 24 -0.42 36.26 -43.65
N PRO A 25 0.21 36.54 -42.51
CA PRO A 25 1.62 36.90 -42.49
C PRO A 25 2.43 35.71 -43.03
N VAL A 26 3.33 35.98 -43.98
CA VAL A 26 4.17 35.00 -44.73
C VAL A 26 5.02 34.11 -43.80
N ASN A 27 5.06 34.44 -42.52
CA ASN A 27 5.88 33.91 -41.45
C ASN A 27 5.07 33.25 -40.30
N ALA A 28 3.79 32.93 -40.51
CA ALA A 28 3.01 32.12 -39.56
C ALA A 28 3.39 30.63 -39.63
N GLU A 29 4.10 30.12 -38.61
CA GLU A 29 4.48 28.70 -38.50
C GLU A 29 3.30 27.77 -38.15
N GLN A 30 2.22 28.28 -37.53
CA GLN A 30 1.05 27.50 -37.09
C GLN A 30 -0.24 28.32 -37.23
N VAL A 31 -1.27 27.74 -37.86
CA VAL A 31 -2.61 28.35 -37.98
C VAL A 31 -3.65 27.43 -37.34
N TYR A 32 -4.57 27.99 -36.56
CA TYR A 32 -5.65 27.21 -35.93
C TYR A 32 -6.99 27.53 -36.59
N VAL A 33 -7.65 26.50 -37.11
CA VAL A 33 -8.98 26.62 -37.75
C VAL A 33 -9.96 25.79 -36.92
N TYR A 34 -10.99 26.43 -36.37
CA TYR A 34 -11.90 25.80 -35.39
C TYR A 34 -11.18 25.11 -34.21
N GLY A 35 -10.12 25.73 -33.69
CA GLY A 35 -9.36 25.19 -32.56
C GLY A 35 -8.42 24.02 -32.90
N ASN A 36 -8.32 23.62 -34.18
CA ASN A 36 -7.44 22.55 -34.62
C ASN A 36 -6.20 23.09 -35.33
N LYS A 37 -5.03 22.47 -35.12
CA LYS A 37 -3.78 22.81 -35.81
C LYS A 37 -3.90 22.50 -37.31
N ALA A 38 -3.58 23.48 -38.15
CA ALA A 38 -3.43 23.34 -39.59
C ALA A 38 -2.06 23.90 -40.02
N THR A 39 -1.42 23.24 -41.01
CA THR A 39 -0.17 23.73 -41.60
C THR A 39 -0.45 24.67 -42.77
N VAL A 40 0.54 25.47 -43.16
CA VAL A 40 0.46 26.34 -44.35
C VAL A 40 0.20 25.53 -45.63
N PHE A 41 0.74 24.32 -45.73
CA PHE A 41 0.50 23.43 -46.88
C PHE A 41 -0.95 22.90 -46.92
N ASP A 42 -1.57 22.66 -45.76
CA ASP A 42 -2.97 22.26 -45.67
C ASP A 42 -3.89 23.36 -46.20
N LEU A 43 -3.57 24.61 -45.87
CA LEU A 43 -4.29 25.78 -46.34
C LEU A 43 -4.15 25.98 -47.86
N ILE A 44 -2.96 25.71 -48.42
CA ILE A 44 -2.72 25.77 -49.87
C ILE A 44 -3.48 24.69 -50.63
N ALA A 45 -3.45 23.45 -50.13
CA ALA A 45 -4.19 22.34 -50.73
C ALA A 45 -5.70 22.60 -50.72
N MET A 46 -6.21 23.15 -49.62
CA MET A 46 -7.61 23.53 -49.46
C MET A 46 -8.02 24.65 -50.43
N LYS A 47 -7.16 25.66 -50.62
CA LYS A 47 -7.38 26.73 -51.61
C LYS A 47 -7.49 26.17 -53.04
N ARG A 48 -6.60 25.24 -53.41
CA ARG A 48 -6.60 24.63 -54.75
C ARG A 48 -7.85 23.79 -55.02
N SER A 49 -8.44 23.16 -54.01
CA SER A 49 -9.69 22.41 -54.16
C SER A 49 -10.96 23.28 -54.30
N LEU A 50 -10.86 24.59 -54.07
CA LEU A 50 -11.99 25.53 -54.02
C LEU A 50 -12.01 26.53 -55.20
N ILE A 51 -11.11 26.40 -56.18
CA ILE A 51 -10.99 27.40 -57.25
C ILE A 51 -12.20 27.33 -58.19
N ASN A 52 -13.13 28.26 -58.00
CA ASN A 52 -13.85 28.92 -59.09
C ASN A 52 -13.12 30.26 -59.39
N GLU A 53 -12.93 30.58 -60.66
CA GLU A 53 -11.94 31.57 -61.14
C GLU A 53 -12.17 33.04 -60.71
N ASP A 54 -13.30 33.36 -60.08
CA ASP A 54 -13.73 34.75 -59.85
C ASP A 54 -13.61 35.25 -58.39
N GLY A 55 -12.99 34.48 -57.50
CA GLY A 55 -12.70 34.93 -56.12
C GLY A 55 -13.91 35.11 -55.19
N ASN A 56 -15.12 34.78 -55.64
CA ASN A 56 -16.33 34.76 -54.83
C ASN A 56 -16.67 33.33 -54.40
N TYR A 57 -16.58 33.06 -53.09
CA TYR A 57 -16.92 31.76 -52.51
C TYR A 57 -18.42 31.67 -52.18
N THR A 58 -19.08 30.63 -52.67
CA THR A 58 -20.49 30.33 -52.40
C THR A 58 -20.66 29.52 -51.10
N PRO A 59 -21.87 29.50 -50.49
CA PRO A 59 -22.19 28.62 -49.36
C PRO A 59 -21.82 27.13 -49.57
N THR A 60 -21.87 26.66 -50.82
CA THR A 60 -21.50 25.29 -51.21
C THR A 60 -19.98 25.06 -51.08
N ASP A 61 -19.17 26.06 -51.41
CA ASP A 61 -17.71 25.99 -51.29
C ASP A 61 -17.29 25.91 -49.81
N TYR A 62 -18.00 26.61 -48.91
CA TYR A 62 -17.81 26.48 -47.46
C TYR A 62 -18.17 25.09 -46.93
N GLN A 63 -19.19 24.43 -47.49
CA GLN A 63 -19.56 23.06 -47.13
C GLN A 63 -18.53 22.05 -47.63
N GLN A 64 -18.02 22.21 -48.85
CA GLN A 64 -16.93 21.38 -49.39
C GLN A 64 -15.64 21.52 -48.56
N MET A 65 -15.32 22.74 -48.11
CA MET A 65 -14.20 23.04 -47.23
C MET A 65 -14.34 22.35 -45.86
N SER A 66 -15.52 22.48 -45.24
CA SER A 66 -15.84 21.77 -43.99
C SER A 66 -15.71 20.26 -44.15
N ASN A 67 -16.26 19.71 -45.24
CA ASN A 67 -16.24 18.29 -45.54
C ASN A 67 -14.82 17.77 -45.84
N PHE A 68 -13.95 18.54 -46.50
CA PHE A 68 -12.55 18.17 -46.73
C PHE A 68 -11.77 18.06 -45.41
N LEU A 69 -11.94 19.02 -44.50
CA LEU A 69 -11.30 19.01 -43.17
C LEU A 69 -11.84 17.86 -42.29
N LEU A 70 -13.15 17.61 -42.35
CA LEU A 70 -13.81 16.46 -41.69
C LEU A 70 -13.32 15.12 -42.25
N LYS A 71 -13.14 15.01 -43.57
CA LYS A 71 -12.64 13.80 -44.24
C LYS A 71 -11.16 13.54 -43.96
N LYS A 72 -10.35 14.59 -43.79
CA LYS A 72 -8.97 14.47 -43.31
C LYS A 72 -8.91 14.01 -41.85
N LYS A 73 -9.79 14.51 -40.98
CA LYS A 73 -9.96 14.03 -39.60
C LYS A 73 -10.41 12.55 -39.54
N SER A 74 -11.28 12.15 -40.48
CA SER A 74 -11.74 10.77 -40.63
C SER A 74 -10.64 9.77 -41.01
N ASN A 75 -9.50 10.22 -41.53
CA ASN A 75 -8.38 9.36 -41.92
C ASN A 75 -7.32 9.18 -40.80
N VAL A 76 -7.58 9.60 -39.55
CA VAL A 76 -6.57 9.54 -38.47
C VAL A 76 -6.99 8.67 -37.27
N ALA A 77 -8.29 8.48 -37.01
CA ALA A 77 -8.75 7.61 -35.93
C ALA A 77 -9.03 6.21 -36.46
N LYS A 78 -8.07 5.30 -36.31
CA LYS A 78 -8.23 3.89 -36.66
C LYS A 78 -9.09 3.21 -35.59
N LYS A 79 -10.09 2.43 -36.01
CA LYS A 79 -10.72 1.48 -35.09
C LYS A 79 -9.75 0.35 -34.80
N VAL A 80 -9.55 0.08 -33.53
CA VAL A 80 -8.70 -1.00 -33.04
C VAL A 80 -9.49 -1.86 -32.05
N SER A 81 -9.14 -3.13 -31.99
CA SER A 81 -9.69 -4.07 -31.04
C SER A 81 -8.90 -4.04 -29.73
N ILE A 82 -9.62 -4.10 -28.62
CA ILE A 82 -9.05 -4.21 -27.28
C ILE A 82 -9.56 -5.51 -26.70
N SER A 83 -8.65 -6.40 -26.38
CA SER A 83 -8.92 -7.73 -25.86
C SER A 83 -8.15 -7.97 -24.57
N TYR A 84 -8.66 -8.90 -23.76
CA TYR A 84 -8.06 -9.34 -22.51
C TYR A 84 -7.83 -10.84 -22.59
N ASP A 85 -6.58 -11.26 -22.41
CA ASP A 85 -6.22 -12.67 -22.38
C ASP A 85 -6.62 -13.28 -21.04
N THR A 86 -7.75 -13.97 -20.99
CA THR A 86 -8.22 -14.67 -19.78
C THR A 86 -7.96 -16.18 -19.84
N GLU A 87 -7.19 -16.65 -20.83
CA GLU A 87 -6.92 -18.07 -20.99
C GLU A 87 -6.21 -18.63 -19.74
N GLY A 88 -6.70 -19.77 -19.24
CA GLY A 88 -6.17 -20.41 -18.03
C GLY A 88 -6.49 -19.71 -16.70
N CYS A 89 -7.28 -18.63 -16.71
CA CYS A 89 -7.72 -17.97 -15.49
C CYS A 89 -9.03 -18.59 -14.96
N ASP A 90 -9.13 -18.78 -13.64
CA ASP A 90 -10.40 -19.11 -13.01
C ASP A 90 -11.25 -17.83 -12.87
N MET A 91 -12.37 -17.81 -13.59
CA MET A 91 -13.34 -16.70 -13.61
C MET A 91 -14.64 -17.01 -12.84
N THR A 92 -14.72 -18.15 -12.14
CA THR A 92 -15.97 -18.60 -11.49
C THR A 92 -16.55 -17.61 -10.49
N SER A 93 -15.70 -16.83 -9.82
CA SER A 93 -16.12 -15.78 -8.87
C SER A 93 -16.21 -14.38 -9.47
N TYR A 94 -16.03 -14.24 -10.78
CA TYR A 94 -16.05 -12.94 -11.43
C TYR A 94 -17.47 -12.57 -11.83
N LEU A 95 -18.02 -11.56 -11.15
CA LEU A 95 -19.45 -11.23 -11.24
C LEU A 95 -19.87 -10.68 -12.61
N ASN A 96 -18.97 -10.01 -13.33
CA ASN A 96 -19.26 -9.35 -14.62
C ASN A 96 -18.18 -9.69 -15.66
N PRO A 97 -18.12 -10.93 -16.18
CA PRO A 97 -17.09 -11.35 -17.14
C PRO A 97 -17.11 -10.56 -18.45
N GLU A 98 -18.28 -10.09 -18.86
CA GLU A 98 -18.51 -9.36 -20.13
C GLU A 98 -17.69 -8.07 -20.26
N VAL A 99 -17.22 -7.48 -19.15
CA VAL A 99 -16.34 -6.29 -19.22
C VAL A 99 -14.95 -6.60 -19.78
N LEU A 100 -14.59 -7.87 -19.90
CA LEU A 100 -13.37 -8.37 -20.52
C LEU A 100 -13.60 -8.85 -21.97
N ASP A 101 -14.84 -8.78 -22.48
CA ASP A 101 -15.11 -9.08 -23.87
C ASP A 101 -14.35 -8.13 -24.79
N THR A 102 -14.02 -8.62 -25.98
CA THR A 102 -13.32 -7.80 -26.96
C THR A 102 -14.20 -6.64 -27.40
N ILE A 103 -13.66 -5.43 -27.28
CA ILE A 103 -14.35 -4.19 -27.66
C ILE A 103 -13.60 -3.48 -28.79
N GLU A 104 -14.33 -2.80 -29.67
CA GLU A 104 -13.73 -1.86 -30.63
C GLU A 104 -13.72 -0.44 -30.08
N ARG A 105 -12.59 0.26 -30.21
CA ARG A 105 -12.49 1.69 -29.89
C ARG A 105 -11.65 2.43 -30.92
N TYR A 106 -11.81 3.74 -30.97
CA TYR A 106 -11.01 4.59 -31.85
C TYR A 106 -9.67 4.95 -31.18
N SER A 107 -8.58 4.90 -31.94
CA SER A 107 -7.27 5.37 -31.50
C SER A 107 -7.33 6.81 -30.98
N GLY A 108 -6.56 7.11 -29.93
CA GLY A 108 -6.55 8.41 -29.23
C GLY A 108 -7.68 8.62 -28.22
N THR A 109 -8.70 7.74 -28.16
CA THR A 109 -9.68 7.74 -27.05
C THR A 109 -9.08 7.05 -25.82
N SER A 110 -9.78 7.07 -24.68
CA SER A 110 -9.33 6.40 -23.46
C SER A 110 -10.39 5.47 -22.90
N ILE A 111 -9.94 4.39 -22.27
CA ILE A 111 -10.75 3.49 -21.47
C ILE A 111 -10.27 3.53 -20.02
N ILE A 112 -11.10 3.04 -19.11
CA ILE A 112 -10.70 2.70 -17.75
C ILE A 112 -10.40 1.20 -17.74
N ILE A 113 -9.27 0.82 -17.17
CA ILE A 113 -8.87 -0.58 -17.02
C ILE A 113 -9.88 -1.27 -16.10
N PRO A 114 -10.56 -2.34 -16.56
CA PRO A 114 -11.63 -2.98 -15.82
C PRO A 114 -11.09 -3.63 -14.55
N GLN A 115 -11.96 -3.70 -13.53
CA GLN A 115 -11.71 -4.57 -12.39
C GLN A 115 -11.85 -6.01 -12.87
N ALA A 116 -10.84 -6.84 -12.62
CA ALA A 116 -10.92 -8.27 -12.91
C ALA A 116 -10.64 -9.08 -11.65
N SER A 117 -11.63 -9.87 -11.23
CA SER A 117 -11.52 -10.81 -10.09
C SER A 117 -11.05 -12.17 -10.58
N LEU A 118 -9.99 -12.18 -11.38
CA LEU A 118 -9.37 -13.39 -11.91
C LEU A 118 -8.66 -14.13 -10.79
N LYS A 119 -8.79 -15.45 -10.77
CA LYS A 119 -8.09 -16.31 -9.83
C LYS A 119 -7.07 -17.18 -10.53
N ARG A 120 -5.93 -17.34 -9.85
CA ARG A 120 -4.90 -18.31 -10.19
C ARG A 120 -4.28 -18.76 -8.87
N GLU A 121 -4.26 -20.07 -8.63
CA GLU A 121 -3.78 -20.63 -7.36
C GLU A 121 -2.33 -20.18 -7.08
N GLY A 122 -2.07 -19.69 -5.87
CA GLY A 122 -0.76 -19.15 -5.48
C GLY A 122 -0.44 -17.74 -6.00
N PHE A 123 -1.38 -17.07 -6.67
CA PHE A 123 -1.16 -15.72 -7.21
C PHE A 123 -2.30 -14.75 -6.91
N ILE A 124 -1.94 -13.46 -6.86
CA ILE A 124 -2.88 -12.34 -6.78
C ILE A 124 -2.83 -11.58 -8.10
N HIS A 125 -4.02 -11.32 -8.67
CA HIS A 125 -4.14 -10.52 -9.88
C HIS A 125 -3.69 -9.07 -9.59
N GLY A 126 -2.63 -8.65 -10.25
CA GLY A 126 -1.95 -7.37 -10.03
C GLY A 126 -2.34 -6.25 -10.98
N GLY A 127 -3.12 -6.57 -12.02
CA GLY A 127 -3.50 -5.66 -13.09
C GLY A 127 -3.23 -6.27 -14.46
N TRP A 128 -3.19 -5.43 -15.48
CA TRP A 128 -3.09 -5.84 -16.88
C TRP A 128 -1.79 -5.34 -17.50
N MET A 129 -0.98 -6.26 -18.00
CA MET A 129 0.25 -5.96 -18.73
C MET A 129 -0.08 -5.61 -20.18
N TYR A 130 0.47 -4.50 -20.65
CA TYR A 130 0.52 -4.15 -22.06
C TYR A 130 1.82 -3.40 -22.36
N ASP A 131 2.53 -3.80 -23.41
CA ASP A 131 3.77 -3.19 -23.87
C ASP A 131 4.82 -2.98 -22.75
N GLY A 132 5.02 -4.01 -21.92
CA GLY A 132 5.98 -3.99 -20.81
C GLY A 132 5.56 -3.15 -19.60
N LYS A 133 4.35 -2.56 -19.61
CA LYS A 133 3.81 -1.79 -18.49
C LYS A 133 2.59 -2.48 -17.88
N VAL A 134 2.57 -2.56 -16.55
CA VAL A 134 1.39 -2.99 -15.78
C VAL A 134 0.46 -1.80 -15.59
N TYR A 135 -0.79 -1.96 -15.97
CA TYR A 135 -1.89 -1.03 -15.72
C TYR A 135 -2.80 -1.58 -14.64
N LYS A 136 -3.05 -0.80 -13.59
CA LYS A 136 -3.91 -1.21 -12.47
C LYS A 136 -5.38 -0.98 -12.81
N THR A 137 -6.26 -1.74 -12.19
CA THR A 137 -7.71 -1.50 -12.23
C THR A 137 -8.02 -0.04 -11.88
N GLY A 138 -8.90 0.58 -12.67
CA GLY A 138 -9.30 1.98 -12.49
C GLY A 138 -8.38 2.99 -13.15
N GLU A 139 -7.19 2.60 -13.64
CA GLU A 139 -6.33 3.50 -14.39
C GLU A 139 -6.91 3.81 -15.78
N TYR A 140 -6.61 5.01 -16.28
CA TYR A 140 -6.92 5.37 -17.66
C TYR A 140 -5.85 4.83 -18.61
N PHE A 141 -6.30 4.24 -19.71
CA PHE A 141 -5.45 3.80 -20.81
C PHE A 141 -5.87 4.52 -22.09
N THR A 142 -4.92 5.23 -22.71
CA THR A 142 -5.12 5.87 -24.01
C THR A 142 -4.84 4.87 -25.13
N ILE A 143 -5.79 4.73 -26.04
CA ILE A 143 -5.81 3.68 -27.05
C ILE A 143 -4.83 4.03 -28.18
N PRO A 144 -3.88 3.14 -28.52
CA PRO A 144 -2.91 3.35 -29.60
C PRO A 144 -3.53 3.12 -30.99
N GLU A 145 -2.73 3.24 -32.04
CA GLU A 145 -3.15 3.02 -33.43
C GLU A 145 -3.16 1.53 -33.87
N THR A 146 -2.80 0.64 -32.95
CA THR A 146 -2.77 -0.81 -33.14
C THR A 146 -3.70 -1.50 -32.17
N ASP A 147 -4.07 -2.74 -32.48
CA ASP A 147 -4.85 -3.57 -31.58
C ASP A 147 -4.09 -3.81 -30.26
N VAL A 148 -4.85 -3.97 -29.19
CA VAL A 148 -4.36 -4.07 -27.82
C VAL A 148 -4.79 -5.41 -27.25
N LEU A 149 -3.80 -6.19 -26.82
CA LEU A 149 -4.01 -7.39 -26.03
C LEU A 149 -3.44 -7.15 -24.63
N PHE A 150 -4.32 -7.06 -23.64
CA PHE A 150 -3.92 -7.03 -22.24
C PHE A 150 -3.72 -8.45 -21.72
N VAL A 151 -2.58 -8.71 -21.10
CA VAL A 151 -2.26 -9.99 -20.46
C VAL A 151 -2.31 -9.81 -18.95
N PRO A 152 -2.95 -10.71 -18.18
CA PRO A 152 -3.08 -10.55 -16.75
C PRO A 152 -1.70 -10.63 -16.09
N TYR A 153 -1.39 -9.63 -15.27
CA TYR A 153 -0.18 -9.60 -14.48
C TYR A 153 -0.46 -10.18 -13.10
N TRP A 154 0.43 -11.03 -12.63
CA TRP A 154 0.26 -11.81 -11.40
C TRP A 154 1.41 -11.54 -10.44
N TYR A 155 1.08 -11.24 -9.19
CA TYR A 155 2.04 -11.30 -8.11
C TYR A 155 1.98 -12.67 -7.43
N SER A 156 3.13 -13.25 -7.10
CA SER A 156 3.18 -14.44 -6.27
C SER A 156 2.62 -14.14 -4.88
N ASN A 157 1.74 -15.01 -4.41
CA ASN A 157 1.18 -14.96 -3.07
C ASN A 157 1.79 -16.06 -2.22
N HIS A 158 2.44 -15.64 -1.13
CA HIS A 158 3.10 -16.53 -0.18
C HIS A 158 2.49 -16.36 1.21
N VAL A 159 2.85 -17.25 2.11
CA VAL A 159 2.41 -17.24 3.50
C VAL A 159 3.60 -16.95 4.41
N ILE A 160 3.43 -15.96 5.28
CA ILE A 160 4.29 -15.78 6.44
C ILE A 160 3.65 -16.49 7.63
N THR A 161 4.41 -17.41 8.25
CA THR A 161 4.00 -18.12 9.47
C THR A 161 4.81 -17.60 10.67
N TYR A 162 4.12 -17.18 11.72
CA TYR A 162 4.71 -16.81 12.99
C TYR A 162 4.55 -17.96 13.99
N TYR A 163 5.61 -18.29 14.72
CA TYR A 163 5.58 -19.23 15.86
C TYR A 163 6.04 -18.55 17.14
N ALA A 164 5.36 -18.86 18.24
CA ALA A 164 5.78 -18.48 19.59
C ALA A 164 7.06 -19.23 20.04
N GLY A 165 7.44 -20.31 19.32
CA GLY A 165 8.50 -21.24 19.70
C GLY A 165 8.00 -22.35 20.61
N ASP A 166 8.92 -23.22 21.04
CA ASP A 166 8.67 -24.29 22.00
C ASP A 166 9.23 -23.90 23.37
N TYR A 167 8.45 -23.13 24.11
CA TYR A 167 8.82 -22.65 25.44
C TYR A 167 7.71 -22.89 26.45
N ASP A 168 8.10 -23.18 27.68
CA ASP A 168 7.17 -23.21 28.81
C ASP A 168 6.57 -21.81 29.08
N GLY A 169 5.35 -21.82 29.61
CA GLY A 169 4.65 -20.60 30.01
C GLY A 169 4.05 -19.80 28.86
N ILE A 170 4.07 -20.30 27.62
CA ILE A 170 3.30 -19.74 26.50
C ILE A 170 1.81 -19.87 26.81
N VAL A 171 1.06 -18.79 26.56
CA VAL A 171 -0.39 -18.71 26.82
C VAL A 171 -1.12 -18.37 25.51
N GLY A 172 -2.19 -19.13 25.23
CA GLY A 172 -3.02 -18.93 24.04
C GLY A 172 -2.43 -19.56 22.78
N ASN A 173 -2.56 -18.85 21.65
CA ASN A 173 -2.13 -19.33 20.34
C ASN A 173 -0.60 -19.47 20.27
N LYS A 174 -0.13 -20.57 19.68
CA LYS A 174 1.31 -20.85 19.48
C LYS A 174 1.82 -20.52 18.08
N TYR A 175 0.92 -20.32 17.13
CA TYR A 175 1.27 -19.95 15.78
C TYR A 175 0.18 -19.06 15.17
N ALA A 176 0.52 -18.37 14.10
CA ALA A 176 -0.43 -17.67 13.27
C ALA A 176 0.13 -17.41 11.87
N THR A 177 -0.73 -17.34 10.86
CA THR A 177 -0.35 -17.14 9.47
C THR A 177 -0.90 -15.84 8.92
N VAL A 178 -0.27 -15.36 7.85
CA VAL A 178 -0.75 -14.22 7.05
C VAL A 178 -0.33 -14.43 5.60
N SER A 179 -1.26 -14.19 4.67
CA SER A 179 -0.94 -14.17 3.24
C SER A 179 -0.33 -12.82 2.86
N CYS A 180 0.69 -12.85 2.01
CA CYS A 180 1.43 -11.69 1.59
C CYS A 180 1.89 -11.80 0.15
N THR A 181 2.06 -10.65 -0.49
CA THR A 181 2.49 -10.55 -1.88
C THR A 181 4.01 -10.41 -1.96
N ALA A 182 4.67 -11.25 -2.76
CA ALA A 182 6.11 -11.15 -3.01
C ALA A 182 6.51 -9.75 -3.51
N GLY A 183 7.68 -9.26 -3.08
CA GLY A 183 8.22 -7.96 -3.49
C GLY A 183 7.56 -6.75 -2.81
N THR A 184 6.61 -6.97 -1.90
CA THR A 184 5.99 -5.90 -1.11
C THR A 184 6.63 -5.77 0.27
N ASN A 185 6.49 -4.59 0.89
CA ASN A 185 6.90 -4.39 2.28
C ASN A 185 5.78 -4.81 3.22
N TYR A 186 6.10 -5.68 4.17
CA TYR A 186 5.23 -6.16 5.23
C TYR A 186 5.70 -5.67 6.60
N ASP A 187 4.77 -5.38 7.52
CA ASP A 187 5.08 -5.02 8.90
C ASP A 187 5.18 -6.27 9.77
N ILE A 188 6.39 -6.56 10.28
CA ILE A 188 6.64 -7.70 11.17
C ILE A 188 5.75 -7.61 12.42
N ALA A 189 5.22 -8.76 12.86
CA ALA A 189 4.27 -8.83 13.95
C ALA A 189 4.76 -8.11 15.23
N ALA A 190 3.85 -7.41 15.90
CA ALA A 190 4.12 -6.71 17.14
C ALA A 190 4.54 -7.69 18.26
N SER A 191 5.19 -7.16 19.30
CA SER A 191 5.65 -7.98 20.44
C SER A 191 4.50 -8.61 21.24
N SER A 192 3.27 -8.13 21.05
CA SER A 192 2.04 -8.65 21.65
C SER A 192 1.40 -9.80 20.86
N ARG A 193 2.01 -10.23 19.75
CA ARG A 193 1.45 -11.29 18.89
C ARG A 193 1.21 -12.60 19.64
N PHE A 194 2.12 -12.94 20.54
CA PHE A 194 2.01 -14.08 21.45
C PHE A 194 2.31 -13.64 22.88
N SER A 195 1.83 -14.43 23.84
CA SER A 195 2.02 -14.18 25.27
C SER A 195 2.81 -15.31 25.89
N ARG A 196 3.79 -14.96 26.72
CA ARG A 196 4.56 -15.90 27.55
C ARG A 196 4.75 -15.29 28.93
N LYS A 197 4.35 -16.01 29.99
CA LYS A 197 4.43 -15.51 31.37
C LYS A 197 5.85 -15.11 31.72
N GLY A 198 6.06 -13.86 32.14
CA GLY A 198 7.35 -13.32 32.55
C GLY A 198 8.29 -12.94 31.41
N TYR A 199 7.84 -12.97 30.15
CA TYR A 199 8.68 -12.66 28.98
C TYR A 199 7.97 -11.73 28.00
N LYS A 200 8.78 -10.99 27.25
CA LYS A 200 8.35 -10.15 26.13
C LYS A 200 9.10 -10.56 24.86
N ILE A 201 8.41 -10.52 23.72
CA ILE A 201 9.06 -10.70 22.42
C ILE A 201 9.90 -9.47 22.12
N THR A 202 11.19 -9.68 21.83
CA THR A 202 12.14 -8.62 21.44
C THR A 202 12.56 -8.71 19.99
N GLY A 203 12.29 -9.83 19.33
CA GLY A 203 12.53 -10.00 17.90
C GLY A 203 11.92 -11.28 17.35
N TRP A 204 12.13 -11.47 16.06
CA TRP A 204 11.64 -12.60 15.28
C TRP A 204 12.76 -13.15 14.42
N LEU A 205 13.16 -14.39 14.66
CA LEU A 205 14.14 -15.09 13.84
C LEU A 205 13.48 -15.54 12.52
N CYS A 206 13.96 -15.00 11.41
CA CYS A 206 13.50 -15.31 10.06
C CYS A 206 14.14 -16.59 9.53
N SER A 207 13.35 -17.50 8.98
CA SER A 207 13.85 -18.75 8.38
C SER A 207 14.48 -18.55 7.00
N TYR A 208 14.19 -17.44 6.32
CA TYR A 208 14.63 -17.18 4.95
C TYR A 208 16.10 -16.71 4.89
N ASP A 209 16.47 -15.78 5.77
CA ASP A 209 17.82 -15.18 5.81
C ASP A 209 18.57 -15.42 7.13
N GLY A 210 17.92 -16.03 8.13
CA GLY A 210 18.52 -16.28 9.45
C GLY A 210 18.68 -15.03 10.32
N LEU A 211 18.14 -13.88 9.91
CA LEU A 211 18.26 -12.62 10.63
C LEU A 211 17.16 -12.46 11.68
N ILE A 212 17.43 -11.62 12.69
CA ILE A 212 16.45 -11.24 13.71
C ILE A 212 15.84 -9.90 13.34
N TYR A 213 14.53 -9.90 13.15
CA TYR A 213 13.75 -8.71 12.86
C TYR A 213 13.08 -8.17 14.13
N GLY A 214 13.14 -6.85 14.31
CA GLY A 214 12.44 -6.19 15.41
C GLY A 214 10.92 -6.22 15.22
N PRO A 215 10.12 -6.22 16.30
CA PRO A 215 8.68 -6.07 16.19
C PRO A 215 8.28 -4.77 15.45
N ASN A 216 7.27 -4.83 14.59
CA ASN A 216 6.81 -3.73 13.74
C ASN A 216 7.86 -3.19 12.75
N SER A 217 8.97 -3.89 12.52
CA SER A 217 9.94 -3.52 11.48
C SER A 217 9.40 -3.87 10.08
N LYS A 218 9.95 -3.21 9.05
CA LYS A 218 9.62 -3.52 7.65
C LYS A 218 10.41 -4.74 7.18
N TYR A 219 9.72 -5.63 6.48
CA TYR A 219 10.29 -6.82 5.84
C TYR A 219 9.88 -6.85 4.37
N LEU A 220 10.86 -6.99 3.48
CA LEU A 220 10.60 -7.20 2.06
C LEU A 220 10.27 -8.67 1.85
N VAL A 221 9.03 -8.96 1.46
CA VAL A 221 8.56 -10.34 1.28
C VAL A 221 9.29 -10.99 0.10
N PRO A 222 10.00 -12.11 0.31
CA PRO A 222 10.67 -12.83 -0.77
C PRO A 222 9.64 -13.58 -1.63
N ASP A 223 10.10 -14.15 -2.74
CA ASP A 223 9.28 -15.03 -3.57
C ASP A 223 9.23 -16.46 -3.02
N SER A 224 8.93 -16.58 -1.72
CA SER A 224 8.74 -17.86 -1.02
C SER A 224 7.96 -17.68 0.28
N ASP A 225 7.40 -18.77 0.80
CA ASP A 225 6.90 -18.82 2.17
C ASP A 225 8.03 -18.57 3.18
N VAL A 226 7.70 -17.93 4.30
CA VAL A 226 8.67 -17.54 5.34
C VAL A 226 8.12 -17.87 6.71
N THR A 227 9.00 -18.35 7.60
CA THR A 227 8.68 -18.55 9.00
C THR A 227 9.43 -17.55 9.88
N PHE A 228 8.74 -16.96 10.86
CA PHE A 228 9.29 -16.15 11.92
C PHE A 228 9.08 -16.81 13.27
N THR A 229 10.15 -17.06 14.02
CA THR A 229 10.08 -17.62 15.38
C THR A 229 10.38 -16.56 16.43
N ALA A 230 9.53 -16.44 17.45
CA ALA A 230 9.67 -15.43 18.49
C ALA A 230 10.97 -15.59 19.29
N ILE A 231 11.67 -14.46 19.48
CA ILE A 231 12.79 -14.33 20.42
C ILE A 231 12.28 -13.62 21.67
N TRP A 232 12.45 -14.27 22.80
CA TRP A 232 11.92 -13.83 24.10
C TRP A 232 13.03 -13.27 24.99
N GLN A 233 12.72 -12.20 25.72
CA GLN A 233 13.54 -11.68 26.81
C GLN A 233 12.70 -11.63 28.08
N ALA A 234 13.32 -11.93 29.23
CA ALA A 234 12.67 -11.82 30.52
C ALA A 234 12.16 -10.38 30.72
N ALA A 235 10.90 -10.26 31.15
CA ALA A 235 10.24 -8.99 31.37
C ALA A 235 10.44 -8.52 32.82
N PRO A 236 10.53 -7.20 33.06
CA PRO A 236 10.51 -6.67 34.41
C PRO A 236 9.15 -6.93 35.07
N ALA A 237 9.19 -7.30 36.34
CA ALA A 237 8.05 -7.43 37.22
C ALA A 237 8.07 -6.32 38.27
N GLU A 238 6.90 -5.73 38.55
CA GLU A 238 6.73 -4.82 39.67
C GLU A 238 6.54 -5.62 40.95
N ILE A 239 7.33 -5.29 41.97
CA ILE A 239 7.26 -5.85 43.31
C ILE A 239 6.80 -4.74 44.25
N SER A 240 5.57 -4.87 44.74
CA SER A 240 4.97 -3.96 45.71
C SER A 240 5.26 -4.46 47.12
N ILE A 241 6.01 -3.67 47.90
CA ILE A 241 6.30 -3.93 49.30
C ILE A 241 5.47 -2.97 50.15
N SER A 242 4.73 -3.48 51.13
CA SER A 242 3.84 -2.65 51.95
C SER A 242 3.89 -3.02 53.43
N ALA A 243 3.73 -2.02 54.29
CA ALA A 243 3.70 -2.16 55.74
C ALA A 243 2.46 -2.91 56.22
N ASN A 244 1.35 -2.91 55.47
CA ASN A 244 0.10 -3.56 55.88
C ASN A 244 -0.34 -3.18 57.33
N ASN A 245 -0.12 -1.92 57.69
CA ASN A 245 -0.38 -1.33 59.02
C ASN A 245 -1.68 -0.50 59.04
N GLY A 246 -2.49 -0.57 57.99
CA GLY A 246 -3.71 0.23 57.83
C GLY A 246 -3.51 1.57 57.11
N ASN A 247 -2.27 2.02 56.92
CA ASN A 247 -1.96 3.19 56.10
C ASN A 247 -1.67 2.76 54.65
N TYR A 248 -2.44 3.29 53.71
CA TYR A 248 -2.25 2.98 52.30
C TYR A 248 -0.89 3.46 51.77
N ASN A 249 -0.38 4.58 52.27
CA ASN A 249 0.84 5.19 51.72
C ASN A 249 2.14 4.53 52.22
N ASP A 250 2.06 3.64 53.21
CA ASP A 250 3.22 2.93 53.74
C ASP A 250 3.54 1.73 52.84
N ARG A 251 4.04 2.05 51.65
CA ARG A 251 4.47 1.10 50.62
C ARG A 251 5.45 1.74 49.66
N TYR A 252 6.21 0.91 48.98
CA TYR A 252 6.99 1.30 47.81
C TYR A 252 7.00 0.18 46.79
N THR A 253 7.43 0.49 45.57
CA THR A 253 7.62 -0.48 44.51
C THR A 253 9.09 -0.60 44.15
N VAL A 254 9.51 -1.81 43.84
CA VAL A 254 10.81 -2.10 43.23
C VAL A 254 10.58 -2.89 41.95
N THR A 255 11.53 -2.82 41.04
CA THR A 255 11.51 -3.58 39.79
C THR A 255 12.55 -4.68 39.88
N GLY A 256 12.17 -5.90 39.50
CA GLY A 256 13.12 -6.98 39.28
C GLY A 256 12.79 -7.75 38.01
N ILE A 257 13.68 -8.65 37.57
CA ILE A 257 13.50 -9.41 36.34
C ILE A 257 12.96 -10.80 36.66
N CYS A 258 11.98 -11.28 35.89
CA CYS A 258 11.45 -12.63 36.03
C CYS A 258 12.58 -13.68 36.04
N GLY A 259 12.54 -14.58 37.02
CA GLY A 259 13.52 -15.65 37.21
C GLY A 259 14.77 -15.25 37.99
N GLU A 260 14.99 -13.97 38.26
CA GLU A 260 16.08 -13.53 39.13
C GLU A 260 15.73 -13.66 40.61
N GLU A 261 16.77 -13.74 41.43
CA GLU A 261 16.68 -13.70 42.88
C GLU A 261 16.35 -12.28 43.36
N PHE A 262 15.44 -12.20 44.34
CA PHE A 262 15.11 -10.98 45.05
C PHE A 262 15.37 -11.20 46.54
N VAL A 263 16.34 -10.46 47.08
CA VAL A 263 16.65 -10.45 48.51
C VAL A 263 15.63 -9.55 49.22
N LEU A 264 14.94 -10.10 50.21
CA LEU A 264 13.97 -9.36 50.98
C LEU A 264 14.67 -8.28 51.84
N PRO A 265 14.22 -7.02 51.76
CA PRO A 265 14.89 -5.92 52.43
C PRO A 265 14.63 -5.92 53.93
N GLU A 266 15.44 -5.16 54.67
CA GLU A 266 15.12 -4.79 56.05
C GLU A 266 13.80 -3.98 56.09
N CYS A 267 13.05 -4.16 57.18
CA CYS A 267 11.80 -3.42 57.35
C CYS A 267 12.06 -2.02 57.90
N GLU A 268 11.79 -1.01 57.08
CA GLU A 268 11.89 0.41 57.45
C GLU A 268 10.55 1.01 57.88
N PHE A 269 9.48 0.23 57.87
CA PHE A 269 8.14 0.70 58.24
C PHE A 269 7.91 0.65 59.75
N GLU A 270 7.01 1.50 60.22
CA GLU A 270 6.54 1.51 61.60
C GLU A 270 5.08 1.03 61.70
N ASN A 271 4.73 0.40 62.82
CA ASN A 271 3.35 -0.01 63.12
C ASN A 271 3.02 0.14 64.62
N GLY A 272 3.13 1.37 65.12
CA GLY A 272 2.86 1.70 66.51
C GLY A 272 3.75 0.89 67.46
N THR A 273 3.14 0.15 68.39
CA THR A 273 3.85 -0.67 69.38
C THR A 273 4.15 -2.10 68.92
N LYS A 274 3.72 -2.49 67.71
CA LYS A 274 3.93 -3.84 67.19
C LYS A 274 5.33 -4.01 66.65
N VAL A 275 5.86 -5.22 66.77
CA VAL A 275 7.19 -5.57 66.27
C VAL A 275 7.06 -6.28 64.93
N PHE A 276 7.91 -5.88 63.97
CA PHE A 276 7.98 -6.54 62.68
C PHE A 276 8.33 -8.03 62.85
N ASN A 277 7.57 -8.90 62.20
CA ASN A 277 7.70 -10.36 62.32
C ASN A 277 8.18 -11.05 61.03
N GLY A 278 8.26 -10.31 59.92
CA GLY A 278 8.70 -10.82 58.63
C GLY A 278 7.77 -10.42 57.48
N TRP A 279 8.22 -10.70 56.26
CA TRP A 279 7.52 -10.43 55.00
C TRP A 279 6.67 -11.62 54.58
N LYS A 280 5.37 -11.40 54.35
CA LYS A 280 4.46 -12.40 53.81
C LYS A 280 4.43 -12.33 52.28
N TYR A 281 4.74 -13.46 51.64
CA TYR A 281 4.64 -13.67 50.20
C TYR A 281 4.12 -15.08 49.89
N ASN A 282 3.13 -15.21 49.00
CA ASN A 282 2.47 -16.48 48.67
C ASN A 282 2.09 -17.35 49.88
N GLY A 283 1.62 -16.71 50.96
CA GLY A 283 1.20 -17.39 52.19
C GLY A 283 2.33 -17.76 53.17
N THR A 284 3.59 -17.64 52.76
CA THR A 284 4.77 -17.93 53.59
C THR A 284 5.35 -16.64 54.17
N VAL A 285 5.89 -16.70 55.39
CA VAL A 285 6.57 -15.58 56.06
C VAL A 285 8.08 -15.78 55.97
N TYR A 286 8.77 -14.76 55.48
CA TYR A 286 10.21 -14.71 55.26
C TYR A 286 10.85 -13.61 56.11
N GLN A 287 12.12 -13.76 56.46
CA GLN A 287 12.90 -12.76 57.17
C GLN A 287 13.65 -11.84 56.19
N PRO A 288 14.06 -10.63 56.63
CA PRO A 288 15.04 -9.84 55.88
C PRO A 288 16.28 -10.67 55.55
N GLY A 289 16.81 -10.51 54.34
CA GLY A 289 17.92 -11.30 53.81
C GLY A 289 17.53 -12.64 53.16
N ASP A 290 16.32 -13.15 53.39
CA ASP A 290 15.82 -14.32 52.66
C ASP A 290 15.63 -14.00 51.17
N ILE A 291 15.76 -15.02 50.34
CA ILE A 291 15.68 -14.91 48.88
C ILE A 291 14.37 -15.51 48.38
N ILE A 292 13.70 -14.80 47.47
CA ILE A 292 12.62 -15.35 46.64
C ILE A 292 13.00 -15.26 45.16
N ILE A 293 12.48 -16.17 44.34
CA ILE A 293 12.60 -16.06 42.88
C ILE A 293 11.44 -15.23 42.35
N ILE A 294 11.74 -14.23 41.53
CA ILE A 294 10.71 -13.39 40.91
C ILE A 294 9.89 -14.26 39.94
N PRO A 295 8.57 -14.37 40.15
CA PRO A 295 7.73 -15.29 39.39
C PRO A 295 7.51 -14.85 37.94
N ALA A 296 7.17 -15.81 37.10
CA ALA A 296 6.72 -15.57 35.74
C ALA A 296 5.28 -15.03 35.71
N LEU A 297 5.15 -13.71 35.52
CA LEU A 297 3.88 -12.99 35.59
C LEU A 297 3.30 -12.67 34.20
N LEU A 298 1.98 -12.68 34.06
CA LEU A 298 1.32 -12.09 32.90
C LEU A 298 1.39 -10.56 32.94
N THR A 299 1.26 -9.93 31.78
CA THR A 299 1.20 -8.46 31.67
C THR A 299 0.13 -7.90 32.61
N GLY A 300 0.53 -7.02 33.52
CA GLY A 300 -0.36 -6.37 34.49
C GLY A 300 -0.46 -7.06 35.85
N GLU A 301 0.07 -8.27 36.02
CA GLU A 301 0.25 -8.88 37.34
C GLU A 301 1.46 -8.26 38.06
N LYS A 302 1.43 -8.31 39.39
CA LYS A 302 2.51 -7.80 40.25
C LYS A 302 2.79 -8.74 41.41
N VAL A 303 4.03 -8.72 41.89
CA VAL A 303 4.42 -9.38 43.13
C VAL A 303 3.96 -8.49 44.29
N VAL A 304 3.24 -9.04 45.26
CA VAL A 304 2.80 -8.30 46.45
C VAL A 304 3.39 -8.94 47.69
N ILE A 305 4.17 -8.16 48.43
CA ILE A 305 4.84 -8.55 49.65
C ILE A 305 4.34 -7.64 50.78
N THR A 306 3.86 -8.22 51.87
CA THR A 306 3.25 -7.46 52.97
C THR A 306 3.94 -7.76 54.29
N ALA A 307 4.21 -6.73 55.10
CA ALA A 307 4.75 -6.94 56.42
C ALA A 307 3.74 -7.65 57.33
N THR A 308 4.27 -8.50 58.21
CA THR A 308 3.54 -9.12 59.32
C THR A 308 4.06 -8.55 60.63
N TRP A 309 3.18 -8.46 61.62
CA TRP A 309 3.45 -7.78 62.89
C TRP A 309 2.93 -8.63 64.05
N LYS A 310 3.64 -8.60 65.18
CA LYS A 310 3.25 -9.27 66.44
C LYS A 310 3.27 -8.31 67.63
#